data_AF-A0A2U1NYZ9-F1
#
_entry.id   AF-A0A2U1NYZ9-F1
#
_cell.length_a   1.000
_cell.length_b   1.000
_cell.length_c   1.000
_cell.angle_alpha   90.00
_cell.angle_beta   90.00
_cell.angle_gamma   90.00
#
_symmetry.space_group_name_H-M   'P 1'
#
loop_
_entity.id
_entity.type
_entity.pdbx_description
1 polymer ?
#
loop_
_entity_poly.entity_id
_entity_poly.type
_entity_poly.pdbx_seq_one_letter_code
_entity_poly.pdbx_strand_id
1 'polypeptide(L)'
;MTWNHMVQRFTLSKDTSRSIEWVGHKIYVIKMRMTSVGLGLSSSSNHLLFTTQLKTRNQSSSLTKFGNKLLVSGNKRGFRGGGIIAMAAGGTSSSVEKSEDEWRAVLSPEQFRILRQKGTEYPGTGQYNKFYEEGVYSCAGCGTPLYKSTTKFNSGCGWPAFYEGLPGAINRHPDPDGMRVEITCAACGGHLGHVFKGEGFKTPTDERHCVNSISLKFAPGN
;
A
#
# COMPACT_ATOMS: atom_id res chain seq x y z
N MET A 1 8.69 -69.93 -23.32
CA MET A 1 8.08 -68.77 -22.65
C MET A 1 8.34 -67.56 -23.53
N THR A 2 7.25 -66.89 -23.90
CA THR A 2 7.09 -65.94 -25.01
C THR A 2 7.78 -64.59 -24.77
N TRP A 3 8.52 -64.06 -25.75
CA TRP A 3 8.79 -62.62 -25.89
C TRP A 3 8.57 -62.21 -27.35
N ASN A 4 7.49 -61.45 -27.58
CA ASN A 4 7.11 -60.90 -28.87
C ASN A 4 7.86 -59.59 -29.13
N HIS A 5 8.32 -59.46 -30.38
CA HIS A 5 8.83 -58.24 -31.01
C HIS A 5 7.77 -57.13 -31.00
N MET A 6 8.21 -55.87 -30.77
CA MET A 6 7.54 -54.72 -31.38
C MET A 6 8.55 -53.72 -31.89
N VAL A 7 8.29 -53.31 -33.13
CA VAL A 7 9.19 -52.72 -34.11
C VAL A 7 9.26 -51.21 -33.95
N GLN A 8 10.48 -50.68 -34.09
CA GLN A 8 10.78 -49.26 -34.23
C GLN A 8 10.13 -48.68 -35.50
N ARG A 9 9.57 -47.47 -35.39
CA ARG A 9 9.45 -46.55 -36.53
C ARG A 9 9.73 -45.13 -36.07
N PHE A 10 10.97 -44.70 -36.33
CA PHE A 10 11.39 -43.31 -36.38
C PHE A 10 11.24 -42.83 -37.83
N THR A 11 10.62 -41.67 -38.04
CA THR A 11 10.80 -40.88 -39.26
C THR A 11 10.99 -39.40 -38.90
N LEU A 12 12.16 -38.91 -39.32
CA LEU A 12 12.72 -37.54 -39.45
C LEU A 12 11.71 -36.48 -39.96
N SER A 13 11.90 -35.16 -39.92
CA SER A 13 12.95 -34.19 -39.56
C SER A 13 12.35 -32.78 -39.78
N LYS A 14 12.79 -31.76 -39.03
CA LYS A 14 13.40 -30.53 -39.59
C LYS A 14 13.75 -29.53 -38.49
N ASP A 15 15.06 -29.26 -38.41
CA ASP A 15 15.71 -28.10 -37.82
C ASP A 15 14.89 -26.80 -37.90
N THR A 16 14.94 -25.99 -36.84
CA THR A 16 15.63 -24.69 -36.91
C THR A 16 15.94 -24.22 -35.49
N SER A 17 17.22 -24.24 -35.14
CA SER A 17 17.78 -23.51 -34.01
C SER A 17 17.71 -22.00 -34.28
N ARG A 18 17.06 -21.21 -33.41
CA ARG A 18 17.32 -19.77 -33.27
C ARG A 18 17.17 -19.33 -31.81
N SER A 19 18.32 -19.12 -31.20
CA SER A 19 18.59 -18.19 -30.10
C SER A 19 18.01 -16.80 -30.41
N ILE A 20 17.25 -16.23 -29.46
CA ILE A 20 16.78 -14.85 -29.50
C ILE A 20 17.40 -14.13 -28.30
N GLU A 21 18.45 -13.35 -28.57
CA GLU A 21 18.90 -12.25 -27.71
C GLU A 21 17.84 -11.15 -27.72
N TRP A 22 17.54 -10.60 -26.55
CA TRP A 22 16.64 -9.46 -26.39
C TRP A 22 17.46 -8.18 -26.19
N VAL A 23 17.48 -7.33 -27.22
CA VAL A 23 17.77 -5.89 -27.10
C VAL A 23 16.45 -5.15 -27.27
N GLY A 24 16.18 -4.20 -26.37
CA GLY A 24 14.84 -3.63 -26.16
C GLY A 24 14.24 -2.83 -27.32
N HIS A 25 12.90 -2.83 -27.38
CA HIS A 25 12.05 -1.63 -27.24
C HIS A 25 10.60 -1.97 -27.64
N LYS A 26 9.69 -1.79 -26.67
CA LYS A 26 8.25 -1.49 -26.80
C LYS A 26 7.44 -2.26 -27.87
N ILE A 27 6.62 -3.20 -27.41
CA ILE A 27 5.44 -3.68 -28.14
C ILE A 27 4.20 -3.29 -27.34
N TYR A 28 3.39 -2.39 -27.89
CA TYR A 28 2.04 -2.11 -27.38
C TYR A 28 1.08 -3.14 -27.97
N VAL A 29 0.44 -3.95 -27.12
CA VAL A 29 -0.61 -4.88 -27.54
C VAL A 29 -1.97 -4.20 -27.39
N ILE A 30 -2.55 -3.78 -28.51
CA ILE A 30 -3.95 -3.31 -28.58
C ILE A 30 -4.84 -4.55 -28.68
N LYS A 31 -5.63 -4.81 -27.63
CA LYS A 31 -6.61 -5.92 -27.61
C LYS A 31 -7.89 -5.47 -28.33
N MET A 32 -8.07 -5.89 -29.57
CA MET A 32 -9.34 -5.76 -30.30
C MET A 32 -10.37 -6.75 -29.74
N ARG A 33 -11.58 -6.26 -29.46
CA ARG A 33 -12.71 -7.04 -28.95
C ARG A 33 -13.58 -7.46 -30.14
N MET A 34 -13.63 -8.75 -30.45
CA MET A 34 -14.54 -9.32 -31.45
C MET A 34 -15.98 -9.27 -30.93
N THR A 35 -16.87 -8.63 -31.69
CA THR A 35 -18.33 -8.72 -31.53
C THR A 35 -18.84 -9.89 -32.35
N SER A 36 -19.48 -10.86 -31.70
CA SER A 36 -20.18 -11.96 -32.36
C SER A 36 -21.48 -11.47 -33.00
N VAL A 37 -21.66 -11.84 -34.27
CA VAL A 37 -22.87 -11.64 -35.07
C VAL A 37 -23.73 -12.90 -34.93
N GLY A 38 -24.99 -12.75 -34.52
CA GLY A 38 -25.95 -13.86 -34.38
C GLY A 38 -27.25 -13.52 -35.08
N LEU A 39 -27.56 -14.28 -36.13
CA LEU A 39 -28.73 -14.20 -37.00
C LEU A 39 -30.03 -14.54 -36.25
N GLY A 40 -31.06 -13.71 -36.41
CA GLY A 40 -32.44 -13.99 -35.98
C GLY A 40 -33.41 -13.74 -37.14
N LEU A 41 -34.09 -14.78 -37.59
CA LEU A 41 -35.11 -14.75 -38.64
C LEU A 41 -36.44 -14.20 -38.10
N SER A 42 -37.11 -13.46 -38.98
CA SER A 42 -38.34 -12.68 -38.80
C SER A 42 -39.59 -13.52 -38.56
N SER A 43 -40.56 -12.96 -37.82
CA SER A 43 -41.95 -12.84 -38.30
C SER A 43 -42.77 -11.85 -37.46
N SER A 44 -43.42 -10.94 -38.20
CA SER A 44 -44.72 -10.30 -37.91
C SER A 44 -44.82 -9.20 -36.84
N SER A 45 -44.86 -7.97 -37.37
CA SER A 45 -45.85 -6.92 -37.13
C SER A 45 -46.49 -6.82 -35.74
N ASN A 46 -46.09 -5.80 -34.98
CA ASN A 46 -46.99 -4.71 -34.59
C ASN A 46 -46.19 -3.57 -33.95
N HIS A 47 -46.45 -2.37 -34.46
CA HIS A 47 -45.96 -1.08 -33.98
C HIS A 47 -46.15 -0.94 -32.46
N LEU A 48 -45.09 -0.60 -31.72
CA LEU A 48 -45.18 0.09 -30.42
C LEU A 48 -43.87 0.85 -30.19
N LEU A 49 -43.95 2.17 -30.36
CA LEU A 49 -42.93 3.15 -29.99
C LEU A 49 -42.74 3.10 -28.46
N PHE A 50 -41.56 2.72 -27.98
CA PHE A 50 -41.17 2.94 -26.59
C PHE A 50 -40.11 4.04 -26.53
N THR A 51 -40.53 5.18 -26.02
CA THR A 51 -39.71 6.34 -25.69
C THR A 51 -38.88 6.03 -24.45
N THR A 52 -37.55 6.17 -24.56
CA THR A 52 -36.65 6.14 -23.40
C THR A 52 -36.79 7.44 -22.61
N GLN A 53 -37.53 7.42 -21.52
CA GLN A 53 -37.57 8.48 -20.51
C GLN A 53 -36.38 8.31 -19.56
N LEU A 54 -35.35 9.15 -19.75
CA LEU A 54 -34.30 9.38 -18.75
C LEU A 54 -34.88 10.27 -17.65
N LYS A 55 -35.18 9.67 -16.50
CA LYS A 55 -35.62 10.38 -15.29
C LYS A 55 -34.39 10.89 -14.53
N THR A 56 -33.84 12.03 -14.95
CA THR A 56 -32.90 12.79 -14.11
C THR A 56 -33.69 13.62 -13.11
N ARG A 57 -33.66 13.23 -11.84
CA ARG A 57 -34.32 13.95 -10.75
C ARG A 57 -33.29 14.78 -9.99
N ASN A 58 -33.58 16.08 -9.88
CA ASN A 58 -33.10 17.06 -8.89
C ASN A 58 -31.57 17.19 -8.76
N GLN A 59 -30.96 18.35 -9.02
CA GLN A 59 -31.22 19.57 -8.27
C GLN A 59 -31.06 20.84 -9.13
N SER A 60 -32.08 21.69 -9.08
CA SER A 60 -32.02 23.07 -9.55
C SER A 60 -31.71 23.94 -8.33
N SER A 61 -30.54 24.56 -8.27
CA SER A 61 -30.26 25.64 -7.35
C SER A 61 -30.58 26.97 -8.04
N SER A 62 -31.69 27.56 -7.60
CA SER A 62 -32.13 28.89 -7.99
C SER A 62 -31.12 29.94 -7.51
N LEU A 63 -30.59 30.72 -8.46
CA LEU A 63 -29.82 31.94 -8.21
C LEU A 63 -30.80 33.09 -7.96
N THR A 64 -30.99 33.46 -6.69
CA THR A 64 -31.60 34.74 -6.33
C THR A 64 -30.53 35.70 -5.81
N LYS A 65 -30.22 36.69 -6.64
CA LYS A 65 -29.43 37.86 -6.29
C LYS A 65 -30.36 38.88 -5.64
N PHE A 66 -30.21 39.10 -4.34
CA PHE A 66 -30.72 40.30 -3.66
C PHE A 66 -29.61 40.90 -2.81
N GLY A 67 -29.42 42.20 -2.98
CA GLY A 67 -28.18 42.89 -2.62
C GLY A 67 -27.95 43.14 -1.13
N ASN A 68 -26.66 43.39 -0.86
CA ASN A 68 -26.08 44.48 -0.10
C ASN A 68 -26.78 44.93 1.20
N LYS A 69 -26.42 44.28 2.32
CA LYS A 69 -25.82 44.90 3.52
C LYS A 69 -25.88 43.90 4.67
N LEU A 70 -24.71 43.45 5.14
CA LEU A 70 -24.57 43.06 6.54
C LEU A 70 -23.42 43.87 7.12
N LEU A 71 -23.78 44.78 8.02
CA LEU A 71 -22.86 45.53 8.86
C LEU A 71 -22.34 44.56 9.94
N VAL A 72 -21.09 44.14 9.81
CA VAL A 72 -20.35 43.54 10.93
C VAL A 72 -19.49 44.64 11.53
N SER A 73 -19.94 45.13 12.69
CA SER A 73 -19.13 45.92 13.60
C SER A 73 -18.05 44.99 14.18
N GLY A 74 -16.81 45.18 13.74
CA GLY A 74 -15.66 44.39 14.15
C GLY A 74 -14.44 45.28 14.27
N ASN A 75 -13.98 45.43 15.50
CA ASN A 75 -12.94 46.34 15.97
C ASN A 75 -11.63 46.19 15.17
N LYS A 76 -11.23 47.23 14.42
CA LYS A 76 -9.97 47.29 13.67
C LYS A 76 -8.82 47.57 14.63
N ARG A 77 -8.06 46.54 15.01
CA ARG A 77 -6.66 46.70 15.46
C ARG A 77 -5.75 46.05 14.43
N GLY A 78 -4.87 46.86 13.86
CA GLY A 78 -4.00 46.50 12.76
C GLY A 78 -2.95 45.47 13.15
N PHE A 79 -2.70 44.53 12.25
CA PHE A 79 -1.45 43.78 12.19
C PHE A 79 -0.99 43.76 10.73
N ARG A 80 0.09 44.50 10.46
CA ARG A 80 0.86 44.41 9.23
C ARG A 80 1.95 43.37 9.49
N GLY A 81 1.98 42.28 8.73
CA GLY A 81 3.06 41.29 8.81
C GLY A 81 2.82 40.10 7.89
N GLY A 82 3.69 39.97 6.89
CA GLY A 82 3.73 38.98 5.80
C GLY A 82 3.00 37.66 6.01
N GLY A 83 2.06 37.39 5.11
CA GLY A 83 1.48 36.07 4.94
C GLY A 83 2.53 35.09 4.39
N ILE A 84 2.98 34.17 5.23
CA ILE A 84 3.52 32.89 4.79
C ILE A 84 2.31 32.00 4.44
N ILE A 85 2.10 31.76 3.14
CA ILE A 85 1.21 30.70 2.71
C ILE A 85 1.92 29.39 3.04
N ALA A 86 1.57 28.80 4.19
CA ALA A 86 1.90 27.42 4.47
C ALA A 86 1.19 26.56 3.43
N MET A 87 1.94 26.10 2.42
CA MET A 87 1.50 25.05 1.53
C MET A 87 1.41 23.78 2.37
N ALA A 88 0.20 23.45 2.83
CA ALA A 88 -0.08 22.14 3.38
C ALA A 88 0.24 21.11 2.29
N ALA A 89 1.36 20.42 2.43
CA ALA A 89 1.64 19.21 1.67
C ALA A 89 0.60 18.18 2.11
N GLY A 90 -0.52 18.13 1.39
CA GLY A 90 -1.52 17.09 1.50
C GLY A 90 -0.85 15.76 1.16
N GLY A 91 -0.38 15.05 2.18
CA GLY A 91 -0.03 13.64 2.06
C GLY A 91 -1.30 12.85 1.82
N THR A 92 -1.72 12.74 0.56
CA THR A 92 -2.64 11.69 0.16
C THR A 92 -1.90 10.36 0.34
N SER A 93 -2.11 9.71 1.49
CA SER A 93 -1.73 8.33 1.71
C SER A 93 -2.56 7.43 0.79
N SER A 94 -2.16 7.38 -0.48
CA SER A 94 -2.65 6.35 -1.39
C SER A 94 -2.20 5.00 -0.82
N SER A 95 -3.16 4.16 -0.41
CA SER A 95 -2.84 2.80 0.01
C SER A 95 -2.13 2.08 -1.13
N VAL A 96 -1.06 1.37 -0.81
CA VAL A 96 -0.28 0.57 -1.75
C VAL A 96 -0.96 -0.77 -1.89
N GLU A 97 -1.84 -0.86 -2.88
CA GLU A 97 -2.50 -2.11 -3.25
C GLU A 97 -1.61 -2.91 -4.20
N LYS A 98 -1.19 -4.10 -3.78
CA LYS A 98 -0.49 -5.11 -4.59
C LYS A 98 -0.94 -6.49 -4.17
N SER A 99 -0.98 -7.41 -5.13
CA SER A 99 -1.24 -8.84 -4.89
C SER A 99 -0.10 -9.50 -4.12
N GLU A 100 -0.38 -10.65 -3.51
CA GLU A 100 0.65 -11.43 -2.80
C GLU A 100 1.78 -11.88 -3.73
N ASP A 101 1.49 -12.22 -4.98
CA ASP A 101 2.50 -12.63 -5.95
C ASP A 101 3.42 -11.48 -6.36
N GLU A 102 2.88 -10.27 -6.50
CA GLU A 102 3.69 -9.06 -6.72
C GLU A 102 4.57 -8.76 -5.50
N TRP A 103 4.05 -8.95 -4.28
CA TRP A 103 4.86 -8.81 -3.07
C TRP A 103 5.98 -9.85 -3.00
N ARG A 104 5.72 -11.12 -3.35
CA ARG A 104 6.75 -12.17 -3.41
C ARG A 104 7.85 -11.84 -4.42
N ALA A 105 7.52 -11.14 -5.51
CA ALA A 105 8.49 -10.75 -6.52
C ALA A 105 9.40 -9.59 -6.10
N VAL A 106 8.92 -8.68 -5.23
CA VAL A 106 9.68 -7.47 -4.83
C VAL A 106 10.32 -7.56 -3.44
N LEU A 107 9.82 -8.45 -2.58
CA LEU A 107 10.34 -8.66 -1.23
C LEU A 107 11.29 -9.85 -1.20
N SER A 108 12.31 -9.79 -0.34
CA SER A 108 13.04 -11.00 0.03
C SER A 108 12.10 -12.01 0.73
N PRO A 109 12.40 -13.32 0.70
CA PRO A 109 11.56 -14.33 1.36
C PRO A 109 11.27 -14.02 2.83
N GLU A 110 12.27 -13.50 3.53
CA GLU A 110 12.17 -13.15 4.95
C GLU A 110 11.34 -11.89 5.18
N GLN A 111 11.50 -10.86 4.33
CA GLN A 111 10.63 -9.68 4.36
C GLN A 111 9.17 -10.05 4.06
N PHE A 112 8.93 -10.95 3.11
CA PHE A 112 7.60 -11.44 2.80
C PHE A 112 6.99 -12.18 4.00
N ARG A 113 7.75 -13.09 4.61
CA ARG A 113 7.34 -13.84 5.81
C ARG A 113 6.92 -12.90 6.95
N ILE A 114 7.68 -11.84 7.19
CA ILE A 114 7.39 -10.90 8.28
C ILE A 114 6.26 -9.94 7.88
N LEU A 115 6.40 -9.20 6.78
CA LEU A 115 5.45 -8.15 6.40
C LEU A 115 4.08 -8.69 5.97
N ARG A 116 4.01 -9.85 5.32
CA ARG A 116 2.75 -10.38 4.76
C ARG A 116 2.20 -11.57 5.53
N GLN A 117 3.07 -12.43 6.05
CA GLN A 117 2.65 -13.62 6.80
C GLN A 117 2.69 -13.41 8.33
N LYS A 118 2.85 -12.17 8.79
CA LYS A 118 2.91 -11.79 10.22
C LYS A 118 3.94 -12.58 11.02
N GLY A 119 5.04 -12.96 10.37
CA GLY A 119 6.16 -13.62 11.02
C GLY A 119 6.93 -12.67 11.93
N THR A 120 7.71 -13.24 12.84
CA THR A 120 8.63 -12.50 13.71
C THR A 120 10.06 -12.97 13.44
N GLU A 121 11.03 -12.05 13.42
CA GLU A 121 12.47 -12.38 13.36
C GLU A 121 12.97 -12.88 14.73
N TYR A 122 14.05 -13.66 14.77
CA TYR A 122 14.61 -14.11 16.04
C TYR A 122 15.14 -12.93 16.88
N PRO A 123 14.93 -12.94 18.21
CA PRO A 123 15.41 -11.88 19.08
C PRO A 123 16.92 -11.74 18.99
N GLY A 124 17.42 -10.50 18.97
CA GLY A 124 18.84 -10.19 18.94
C GLY A 124 19.50 -10.24 17.57
N THR A 125 18.81 -10.76 16.54
CA THR A 125 19.41 -10.98 15.21
C THR A 125 19.22 -9.83 14.24
N GLY A 126 18.23 -8.96 14.48
CA GLY A 126 17.90 -7.86 13.58
C GLY A 126 18.97 -6.76 13.52
N GLN A 127 19.30 -6.33 12.29
CA GLN A 127 20.30 -5.29 12.02
C GLN A 127 20.09 -3.98 12.82
N TYR A 128 18.84 -3.59 13.08
CA TYR A 128 18.49 -2.33 13.72
C TYR A 128 18.23 -2.45 15.22
N ASN A 129 18.43 -3.63 15.83
CA ASN A 129 18.19 -3.83 17.25
C ASN A 129 19.07 -2.89 18.10
N LYS A 130 20.40 -3.03 17.96
CA LYS A 130 21.41 -2.19 18.64
C LYS A 130 21.99 -1.08 17.76
N PHE A 131 21.17 -0.54 16.86
CA PHE A 131 21.54 0.53 15.94
C PHE A 131 20.90 1.84 16.37
N TYR A 132 21.67 2.93 16.48
CA TYR A 132 21.20 4.20 17.06
C TYR A 132 21.65 5.43 16.27
N GLU A 133 21.96 5.26 14.98
CA GLU A 133 22.31 6.38 14.11
C GLU A 133 21.13 7.33 13.89
N GLU A 134 21.44 8.59 13.64
CA GLU A 134 20.45 9.62 13.36
C GLU A 134 19.85 9.46 11.95
N GLY A 135 18.52 9.45 11.86
CA GLY A 135 17.83 9.26 10.59
C GLY A 135 16.37 8.83 10.73
N VAL A 136 15.85 8.25 9.64
CA VAL A 136 14.45 7.84 9.52
C VAL A 136 14.37 6.36 9.16
N TYR A 137 13.47 5.64 9.84
CA TYR A 137 13.14 4.25 9.54
C TYR A 137 11.86 4.23 8.73
N SER A 138 11.93 3.66 7.52
CA SER A 138 10.83 3.51 6.59
C SER A 138 10.41 2.05 6.47
N CYS A 139 9.17 1.80 6.05
CA CYS A 139 8.67 0.46 5.77
C CYS A 139 9.52 -0.20 4.68
N ALA A 140 10.02 -1.41 4.95
CA ALA A 140 10.80 -2.16 3.97
C ALA A 140 10.01 -2.50 2.69
N GLY A 141 8.69 -2.63 2.80
CA GLY A 141 7.79 -2.97 1.69
C GLY A 141 7.42 -1.81 0.79
N CYS A 142 6.82 -0.74 1.33
CA CYS A 142 6.35 0.40 0.53
C CYS A 142 7.25 1.64 0.60
N GLY A 143 8.24 1.69 1.49
CA GLY A 143 9.12 2.85 1.65
C GLY A 143 8.52 4.02 2.44
N THR A 144 7.28 3.89 2.93
CA THR A 144 6.65 4.93 3.76
C THR A 144 7.45 5.17 5.05
N PRO A 145 7.78 6.42 5.42
CA PRO A 145 8.41 6.73 6.69
C PRO A 145 7.55 6.27 7.87
N LEU A 146 8.16 5.57 8.84
CA LEU A 146 7.46 5.01 10.00
C LEU A 146 7.94 5.62 11.33
N TYR A 147 9.25 5.73 11.52
CA TYR A 147 9.84 6.16 12.80
C TYR A 147 11.00 7.12 12.59
N LYS A 148 11.24 8.00 13.57
CA LYS A 148 12.46 8.81 13.67
C LYS A 148 13.45 8.13 14.61
N SER A 149 14.74 8.30 14.38
CA SER A 149 15.78 7.84 15.32
C SER A 149 15.60 8.43 16.72
N THR A 150 15.10 9.66 16.83
CA THR A 150 14.82 10.35 18.11
C THR A 150 13.77 9.64 18.97
N THR A 151 12.93 8.78 18.37
CA THR A 151 11.95 8.00 19.11
C THR A 151 12.42 6.60 19.46
N LYS A 152 13.61 6.21 18.97
CA LYS A 152 14.23 4.91 19.26
C LYS A 152 14.84 4.92 20.65
N PHE A 153 14.69 3.81 21.38
CA PHE A 153 15.32 3.64 22.69
C PHE A 153 15.76 2.18 22.90
N ASN A 154 16.51 1.93 23.97
CA ASN A 154 16.87 0.57 24.38
C ASN A 154 15.85 0.04 25.40
N SER A 155 14.98 -0.86 24.97
CA SER A 155 14.01 -1.55 25.84
C SER A 155 14.53 -2.88 26.40
N GLY A 156 15.63 -3.41 25.87
CA GLY A 156 16.10 -4.76 26.17
C GLY A 156 15.25 -5.90 25.58
N CYS A 157 14.24 -5.62 24.75
CA CYS A 157 13.30 -6.65 24.29
C CYS A 157 13.87 -7.60 23.21
N GLY A 158 15.03 -7.29 22.63
CA GLY A 158 15.66 -8.10 21.58
C GLY A 158 15.31 -7.68 20.15
N TRP A 159 14.45 -6.67 19.99
CA TRP A 159 14.09 -6.06 18.71
C TRP A 159 14.22 -4.54 18.78
N PRO A 160 14.33 -3.83 17.64
CA PRO A 160 14.19 -2.39 17.59
C PRO A 160 12.95 -1.90 18.38
N ALA A 161 13.16 -0.92 19.26
CA ALA A 161 12.11 -0.35 20.09
C ALA A 161 11.98 1.16 19.89
N PHE A 162 10.74 1.61 19.70
CA PHE A 162 10.39 3.02 19.54
C PHE A 162 9.23 3.39 20.47
N TYR A 163 9.19 4.62 20.98
CA TYR A 163 8.08 5.06 21.83
C TYR A 163 6.97 5.78 21.06
N GLU A 164 7.25 6.20 19.83
CA GLU A 164 6.31 6.92 18.98
C GLU A 164 6.67 6.72 17.50
N GLY A 165 5.64 6.51 16.67
CA GLY A 165 5.76 6.52 15.21
C GLY A 165 5.30 7.84 14.61
N LEU A 166 5.61 8.05 13.34
CA LEU A 166 5.18 9.23 12.61
C LEU A 166 3.64 9.30 12.55
N PRO A 167 3.05 10.52 12.65
CA PRO A 167 1.60 10.68 12.62
C PRO A 167 0.97 10.03 11.39
N GLY A 168 -0.01 9.15 11.60
CA GLY A 168 -0.73 8.45 10.54
C GLY A 168 0.04 7.33 9.82
N ALA A 169 1.28 7.01 10.24
CA ALA A 169 2.08 6.00 9.56
C ALA A 169 1.80 4.55 10.01
N ILE A 170 1.17 4.38 11.18
CA ILE A 170 0.99 3.08 11.83
C ILE A 170 -0.48 2.86 12.18
N ASN A 171 -1.01 1.72 11.76
CA ASN A 171 -2.31 1.21 12.20
C ASN A 171 -2.12 0.26 13.39
N ARG A 172 -3.12 0.20 14.27
CA ARG A 172 -3.12 -0.61 15.49
C ARG A 172 -4.31 -1.57 15.46
N HIS A 173 -4.05 -2.85 15.63
CA HIS A 173 -5.07 -3.90 15.62
C HIS A 173 -4.90 -4.78 16.86
N PRO A 174 -5.90 -4.89 17.75
CA PRO A 174 -5.85 -5.87 18.83
C PRO A 174 -5.70 -7.28 18.27
N ASP A 175 -4.76 -8.06 18.82
CA ASP A 175 -4.65 -9.48 18.51
C ASP A 175 -5.88 -10.23 19.04
N PRO A 176 -6.22 -11.40 18.48
CA PRO A 176 -7.32 -12.23 18.97
C PRO A 176 -7.19 -12.64 20.45
N ASP A 177 -5.96 -12.62 20.99
CA ASP A 177 -5.68 -12.91 22.40
C ASP A 177 -6.11 -11.77 23.35
N GLY A 178 -6.38 -10.57 22.81
CA GLY A 178 -6.78 -9.39 23.58
C GLY A 178 -5.68 -8.78 24.45
N MET A 179 -4.48 -9.37 24.47
CA MET A 179 -3.36 -8.93 25.30
C MET A 179 -2.38 -8.06 24.51
N ARG A 180 -2.24 -8.32 23.22
CA ARG A 180 -1.27 -7.63 22.37
C ARG A 180 -1.98 -6.78 21.33
N VAL A 181 -1.32 -5.71 20.90
CA VAL A 181 -1.79 -4.84 19.82
C VAL A 181 -0.78 -4.90 18.70
N GLU A 182 -1.16 -5.55 17.60
CA GLU A 182 -0.39 -5.57 16.36
C GLU A 182 -0.28 -4.15 15.79
N ILE A 183 0.93 -3.83 15.31
CA ILE A 183 1.18 -2.61 14.54
C ILE A 183 1.50 -2.97 13.10
N THR A 184 0.80 -2.31 12.17
CA THR A 184 0.99 -2.48 10.73
C THR A 184 1.26 -1.14 10.06
N CYS A 185 1.95 -1.15 8.91
CA CYS A 185 2.15 0.05 8.11
C CYS A 185 0.81 0.53 7.55
N ALA A 186 0.46 1.80 7.80
CA ALA A 186 -0.81 2.35 7.34
C ALA A 186 -0.95 2.43 5.81
N ALA A 187 0.18 2.49 5.10
CA ALA A 187 0.18 2.61 3.64
C ALA A 187 -0.01 1.26 2.92
N CYS A 188 0.63 0.18 3.37
CA CYS A 188 0.60 -1.12 2.65
C CYS A 188 0.02 -2.29 3.46
N GLY A 189 -0.35 -2.05 4.72
CA GLY A 189 -0.83 -3.08 5.64
C GLY A 189 0.25 -4.07 6.11
N GLY A 190 1.53 -3.83 5.80
CA GLY A 190 2.61 -4.74 6.18
C GLY A 190 2.79 -4.82 7.70
N HIS A 191 2.90 -6.04 8.24
CA HIS A 191 3.15 -6.30 9.65
C HIS A 191 4.52 -5.78 10.09
N LEU A 192 4.54 -5.01 11.17
CA LEU A 192 5.75 -4.42 11.75
C LEU A 192 6.14 -5.13 13.05
N GLY A 193 5.16 -5.44 13.90
CA GLY A 193 5.36 -6.06 15.21
C GLY A 193 4.20 -5.74 16.14
N HIS A 194 4.51 -5.41 17.39
CA HIS A 194 3.51 -5.13 18.42
C HIS A 194 3.83 -3.88 19.23
N VAL A 195 2.79 -3.25 19.78
CA VAL A 195 2.91 -2.15 20.73
C VAL A 195 2.38 -2.54 22.11
N PHE A 196 3.14 -2.17 23.12
CA PHE A 196 2.82 -2.36 24.54
C PHE A 196 2.76 -0.98 25.22
N LYS A 197 1.93 -0.83 26.25
CA LYS A 197 1.77 0.42 27.00
C LYS A 197 1.78 0.14 28.50
N GLY A 198 2.18 1.11 29.31
CA GLY A 198 2.11 1.01 30.76
C GLY A 198 3.21 0.14 31.38
N GLU A 199 4.35 0.02 30.71
CA GLU A 199 5.49 -0.79 31.16
C GLU A 199 6.45 0.00 32.06
N GLY A 200 6.24 1.30 32.21
CA GLY A 200 7.05 2.17 33.08
C GLY A 200 8.36 2.59 32.44
N PHE A 201 8.44 2.64 31.10
CA PHE A 201 9.61 3.19 30.42
C PHE A 201 9.66 4.70 30.60
N LYS A 202 10.87 5.24 30.80
CA LYS A 202 11.13 6.69 30.89
C LYS A 202 11.05 7.35 29.51
N THR A 203 9.93 7.19 28.83
CA THR A 203 9.63 7.77 27.52
C THR A 203 8.39 8.67 27.63
N PRO A 204 8.22 9.68 26.76
CA PRO A 204 7.10 10.61 26.87
C PRO A 204 5.71 9.95 26.80
N THR A 205 5.60 8.83 26.10
CA THR A 205 4.33 8.14 25.82
C THR A 205 4.11 6.91 26.70
N ASP A 206 5.16 6.41 27.37
CA ASP A 206 5.19 5.08 28.01
C ASP A 206 4.67 3.95 27.10
N GLU A 207 4.96 4.08 25.80
CA GLU A 207 4.69 3.06 24.80
C GLU A 207 5.99 2.41 24.35
N ARG A 208 5.91 1.12 24.04
CA ARG A 208 7.00 0.36 23.43
C ARG A 208 6.50 -0.32 22.16
N HIS A 209 6.83 0.27 21.02
CA HIS A 209 6.69 -0.35 19.72
C HIS A 209 7.86 -1.31 19.53
N CYS A 210 7.60 -2.60 19.66
CA CYS A 210 8.55 -3.68 19.42
C CYS A 210 8.45 -4.10 17.95
N VAL A 211 9.44 -3.70 17.14
CA VAL A 211 9.35 -3.77 15.67
C VAL A 211 10.40 -4.72 15.11
N ASN A 212 10.01 -5.58 14.17
CA ASN A 212 10.94 -6.41 13.43
C ASN A 212 11.89 -5.54 12.61
N SER A 213 13.19 -5.72 12.77
CA SER A 213 14.21 -5.00 12.01
C SER A 213 14.10 -5.23 10.51
N ILE A 214 13.74 -6.45 10.08
CA ILE A 214 13.55 -6.79 8.66
C ILE A 214 12.37 -6.04 8.03
N SER A 215 11.40 -5.59 8.83
CA SER A 215 10.28 -4.77 8.37
C SER A 215 10.66 -3.32 8.09
N LEU A 216 11.89 -2.91 8.43
CA LEU A 216 12.38 -1.55 8.34
C LEU A 216 13.51 -1.40 7.32
N LYS A 217 13.66 -0.18 6.79
CA LYS A 217 14.81 0.31 6.04
C LYS A 217 15.23 1.65 6.65
N PHE A 218 16.52 1.84 6.88
CA PHE A 218 17.04 3.06 7.47
C PHE A 218 17.59 4.01 6.39
N ALA A 219 17.29 5.30 6.53
CA ALA A 219 17.90 6.38 5.77
C ALA A 219 18.59 7.34 6.76
N PRO A 220 19.92 7.56 6.64
CA PRO A 220 20.66 8.49 7.48
C PRO A 220 20.10 9.92 7.40
N GLY A 221 20.17 10.66 8.52
CA GLY A 221 19.94 12.10 8.55
C GLY A 221 21.09 12.85 7.89
N ASN A 222 20.77 13.92 7.16
CA ASN A 222 21.75 14.84 6.58
C ASN A 222 22.17 15.91 7.59
#